data_AF-A0AAW2Q7Q3-F1
#
_entry.id   AF-A0AAW2Q7Q3-F1
#
_cell.length_a   1.000
_cell.length_b   1.000
_cell.length_c   1.000
_cell.angle_alpha   90.00
_cell.angle_beta   90.00
_cell.angle_gamma   90.00
#
_symmetry.space_group_name_H-M   'P 1'
#
loop_
_entity.id
_entity.type
_entity.pdbx_description
1 polymer ?
#
loop_
_entity_poly.entity_id
_entity_poly.type
_entity_poly.pdbx_seq_one_letter_code
_entity_poly.pdbx_strand_id
1 'polypeptide(L)' 'GCHVHSGSMKLFWTIVDRLMKSAHFLPIGLDDYLDQLAELYVFEIVRLHGVPISIVSDRDPRFASHF' A
#
# COMPACT_ATOMS: atom_id res chain seq x y z
N GLY A 1 -33.36 -15.43 -11.08
CA GLY A 1 -32.53 -14.34 -10.56
C GLY A 1 -31.36 -14.94 -9.81
N CYS A 2 -30.18 -14.92 -10.41
CA CYS A 2 -28.95 -15.33 -9.75
C CYS A 2 -28.53 -14.19 -8.82
N HIS A 3 -28.54 -14.45 -7.51
CA HIS A 3 -27.99 -13.55 -6.51
C HIS A 3 -26.46 -13.64 -6.66
N VAL A 4 -25.85 -12.59 -7.21
CA VAL A 4 -24.39 -12.48 -7.25
C VAL A 4 -23.97 -12.16 -5.82
N HIS A 5 -23.46 -13.14 -5.09
CA HIS A 5 -22.74 -12.86 -3.85
C HIS A 5 -21.48 -12.08 -4.24
N SER A 6 -21.50 -10.78 -3.99
CA SER A 6 -20.30 -9.94 -4.03
C SER A 6 -19.32 -10.48 -3.00
N GLY A 7 -18.41 -11.35 -3.43
CA GLY A 7 -17.34 -11.85 -2.58
C GLY A 7 -16.43 -10.68 -2.21
N SER A 8 -16.29 -10.41 -0.91
CA SER A 8 -15.38 -9.38 -0.41
C SER A 8 -13.93 -9.76 -0.77
N MET A 9 -13.35 -9.11 -1.79
CA MET A 9 -11.94 -9.27 -2.11
C MET A 9 -11.10 -8.60 -1.01
N LYS A 10 -10.21 -9.34 -0.38
CA LYS A 10 -9.30 -8.81 0.63
C LYS A 10 -8.02 -8.35 -0.06
N LEU A 11 -7.73 -7.05 0.01
CA LEU A 11 -6.54 -6.46 -0.58
C LEU A 11 -5.51 -6.16 0.53
N PHE A 12 -4.25 -6.45 0.24
CA PHE A 12 -3.13 -6.15 1.12
C PHE A 12 -2.10 -5.32 0.36
N TRP A 13 -1.73 -4.18 0.92
CA TRP A 13 -0.58 -3.44 0.46
C TRP A 13 0.67 -3.99 1.14
N THR A 14 1.62 -4.44 0.32
CA THR A 14 2.87 -5.03 0.81
C THR A 14 4.00 -4.02 0.62
N ILE A 15 4.65 -3.63 1.71
CA ILE A 15 5.82 -2.76 1.69
C ILE A 15 7.02 -3.58 2.13
N VAL A 16 8.05 -3.62 1.29
CA VAL A 16 9.28 -4.37 1.55
C VAL A 16 10.40 -3.40 1.87
N ASP A 17 10.90 -3.44 3.10
CA ASP A 17 12.12 -2.75 3.47
C ASP A 17 13.31 -3.69 3.26
N ARG A 18 14.09 -3.41 2.21
CA ARG A 18 15.29 -4.19 1.89
C ARG A 18 16.45 -3.92 2.85
N LEU A 19 16.50 -2.76 3.50
CA LEU A 19 17.55 -2.42 4.46
C LEU A 19 17.34 -3.21 5.76
N MET A 20 16.10 -3.23 6.26
CA MET A 20 15.76 -3.98 7.48
C MET A 20 15.40 -5.45 7.24
N LYS A 21 15.35 -5.88 5.97
CA LYS A 21 14.99 -7.25 5.55
C LYS A 21 13.62 -7.67 6.10
N SER A 22 12.66 -6.76 6.12
CA SER A 22 11.29 -6.94 6.61
C SER A 22 10.26 -6.71 5.51
N ALA A 23 9.06 -7.25 5.71
CA ALA A 23 7.89 -6.99 4.88
C ALA A 23 6.70 -6.65 5.78
N HIS A 24 6.01 -5.57 5.45
CA HIS A 24 4.80 -5.09 6.14
C HIS A 24 3.60 -5.37 5.25
N PHE A 25 2.61 -6.09 5.77
CA PHE A 25 1.37 -6.40 5.06
C PHE A 25 0.25 -5.58 5.70
N LEU A 26 -0.14 -4.49 5.05
CA LEU A 26 -1.18 -3.58 5.54
C LEU A 26 -2.50 -3.91 4.83
N PRO A 27 -3.59 -4.20 5.56
CA PRO A 27 -4.90 -4.37 4.94
C PRO A 27 -5.36 -3.02 4.36
N ILE A 28 -5.81 -3.02 3.11
CA ILE A 28 -6.33 -1.82 2.44
C ILE A 28 -7.66 -2.13 1.75
N GLY A 29 -8.49 -1.11 1.58
CA GLY A 29 -9.68 -1.12 0.74
C GLY A 29 -9.34 -0.96 -0.75
N LEU A 30 -10.26 -1.39 -1.61
CA LEU A 30 -10.14 -1.18 -3.06
C LEU A 30 -10.20 0.32 -3.41
N ASP A 31 -11.02 1.07 -2.66
CA ASP A 31 -11.29 2.49 -2.84
C ASP A 31 -10.46 3.40 -1.91
N ASP A 32 -9.44 2.86 -1.25
CA ASP A 32 -8.57 3.66 -0.38
C ASP A 32 -7.85 4.73 -1.22
N TYR A 33 -8.03 5.98 -0.83
CA TYR A 33 -7.44 7.13 -1.50
C TYR A 33 -5.92 7.20 -1.23
N LEU A 34 -5.19 7.83 -2.15
CA LEU A 34 -3.74 7.98 -2.05
C LEU A 34 -3.29 8.66 -0.77
N ASP A 35 -4.04 9.65 -0.30
CA ASP A 35 -3.70 10.38 0.92
C ASP A 35 -3.72 9.46 2.15
N GLN A 36 -4.68 8.51 2.21
CA GLN A 36 -4.75 7.53 3.30
C GLN A 36 -3.59 6.54 3.23
N LEU A 37 -3.23 6.07 2.03
CA LEU A 37 -2.07 5.21 1.84
C LEU A 37 -0.76 5.93 2.21
N ALA A 38 -0.64 7.21 1.88
CA ALA A 38 0.51 8.04 2.23
C ALA A 38 0.63 8.22 3.76
N GLU A 39 -0.48 8.47 4.45
CA GLU A 39 -0.49 8.57 5.91
C GLU A 39 -0.10 7.25 6.57
N LEU A 40 -0.68 6.13 6.12
CA LEU A 40 -0.33 4.78 6.57
C LEU A 40 1.17 4.49 6.36
N TYR A 41 1.71 4.85 5.20
CA TYR A 41 3.13 4.71 4.90
C TYR A 41 4.02 5.47 5.88
N VAL A 42 3.68 6.73 6.17
CA VAL A 42 4.45 7.54 7.12
C VAL A 42 4.39 6.95 8.51
N PHE A 43 3.21 6.51 8.95
CA PHE A 43 2.99 5.98 10.30
C PHE A 43 3.67 4.62 10.53
N GLU A 44 3.60 3.72 9.56
CA GLU A 44 4.13 2.35 9.68
C GLU A 44 5.60 2.26 9.29
N ILE A 45 6.04 3.00 8.27
CA ILE A 45 7.40 2.85 7.71
C ILE A 45 8.28 4.02 8.13
N VAL A 46 7.92 5.26 7.77
CA VAL A 46 8.81 6.42 7.98
C VAL A 46 9.07 6.67 9.46
N ARG A 47 8.05 6.51 10.30
CA ARG A 47 8.18 6.66 11.75
C ARG A 47 9.10 5.60 12.38
N LEU A 48 9.08 4.36 11.89
CA LEU A 48 9.88 3.26 12.46
C LEU A 48 11.29 3.19 11.88
N HIS A 49 11.46 3.56 10.62
CA HIS A 49 12.65 3.24 9.83
C HIS A 49 13.33 4.48 9.23
N GLY A 50 12.69 5.65 9.34
CA GLY A 50 13.15 6.90 8.72
C GLY A 50 12.70 7.03 7.27
N VAL A 51 13.11 8.12 6.63
CA VAL A 51 12.75 8.40 5.24
C VAL A 51 13.61 7.53 4.30
N PRO A 52 13.01 6.72 3.42
CA PRO A 52 13.77 5.91 2.49
C PRO A 52 14.39 6.75 1.40
N ILE A 53 15.56 6.30 0.92
CA ILE A 53 16.32 6.96 -0.14
C ILE A 53 15.62 6.82 -1.51
N SER A 54 14.90 5.72 -1.71
CA SER A 54 14.14 5.46 -2.95
C SER A 54 12.96 4.52 -2.69
N ILE A 55 11.92 4.68 -3.49
CA ILE A 55 10.73 3.83 -3.50
C ILE A 55 10.58 3.25 -4.91
N VAL A 56 10.33 1.95 -5.01
CA VAL A 56 10.04 1.26 -6.27
C VAL A 56 8.66 0.64 -6.13
N SER A 57 7.69 1.08 -6.93
CA SER A 57 6.36 0.50 -7.02
C SER A 57 6.30 -0.50 -8.19
N ASP A 58 5.37 -1.44 -8.09
CA ASP A 58 4.93 -2.37 -9.14
C ASP A 58 4.22 -1.69 -10.33
N ARG A 59 4.16 -0.35 -10.35
CA ARG A 59 3.50 0.49 -11.36
C ARG A 59 1.97 0.46 -11.28
N ASP A 60 1.41 0.19 -10.12
CA ASP A 60 0.01 0.51 -9.88
C ASP A 60 -0.25 2.00 -10.20
N PRO A 61 -1.26 2.34 -11.02
CA PRO A 61 -1.57 3.73 -11.39
C PRO A 61 -1.77 4.65 -10.19
N ARG A 62 -2.18 4.10 -9.04
CA ARG A 62 -2.28 4.82 -7.78
C ARG A 62 -0.94 5.47 -7.38
N PHE A 63 0.17 4.79 -7.61
CA PHE A 63 1.50 5.31 -7.29
C PHE A 63 2.21 5.97 -8.48
N ALA A 64 1.51 6.13 -9.62
CA ALA A 64 2.05 6.78 -10.80
C ALA A 64 1.60 8.25 -10.84
N SER A 65 2.53 9.18 -10.59
CA SER A 65 2.30 10.59 -10.87
C SER A 65 2.46 10.89 -12.37
N HIS A 66 1.65 11.80 -12.91
CA HIS A 66 1.69 12.26 -14.30
C HIS A 66 2.83 13.27 -14.59
N PHE A 67 4.02 13.07 -14.01
CA PHE A 67 5.17 13.96 -14.26
C PHE A 67 5.58 14.00 -15.74
#